data_AF-A0AAN4ZDJ7-F1
#
_entry.id   AF-A0AAN4ZDJ7-F1
#
_cell.length_a   1.000
_cell.length_b   1.000
_cell.length_c   1.000
_cell.angle_alpha   90.00
_cell.angle_beta   90.00
_cell.angle_gamma   90.00
#
_symmetry.space_group_name_H-M   'P 1'
#
loop_
_entity.id
_entity.type
_entity.pdbx_description
1 polymer ?
#
loop_
_entity_poly.entity_id
_entity_poly.type
_entity_poly.pdbx_seq_one_letter_code
_entity_poly.pdbx_strand_id
1 'polypeptide(L)'
;SKPKVFNMSLKRTILEGETFHNWGLCSRVQNDKKFVYRMCDDPDDGILVDVPDEELIGLTFIGIHRGIAIYSSQSQINYHYSVRRLRENIIIIEAAWRSYPKVFVRDSDQFIYMTLCDSRIIILDTYTMEFLPVLHIENISKIWLIAGLFNGEITVKGTGAVIGAQYLV
;
A
#
# COMPACT_ATOMS: atom_id res chain seq x y z
N SER A 1 19.94 28.93 10.42
CA SER A 1 20.49 28.10 9.33
C SER A 1 19.91 28.58 8.02
N LYS A 2 20.68 28.62 6.91
CA LYS A 2 20.10 28.94 5.59
C LYS A 2 19.16 27.80 5.17
N PRO A 3 18.01 28.09 4.55
CA PRO A 3 17.12 27.04 4.03
C PRO A 3 17.89 26.20 3.01
N LYS A 4 17.85 24.88 3.18
CA LYS A 4 18.37 23.95 2.18
C LYS A 4 17.38 23.95 1.01
N VAL A 5 17.84 24.36 -0.16
CA VAL A 5 17.04 24.31 -1.38
C VAL A 5 17.09 22.89 -1.93
N PHE A 6 15.93 22.27 -2.09
CA PHE A 6 15.80 21.01 -2.82
C PHE A 6 15.54 21.33 -4.30
N ASN A 7 16.45 20.91 -5.17
CA ASN A 7 16.24 21.01 -6.61
C ASN A 7 15.40 19.82 -7.06
N MET A 8 14.19 20.11 -7.56
CA MET A 8 13.36 19.11 -8.22
C MET A 8 13.85 18.95 -9.67
N SER A 9 14.02 17.70 -10.11
CA SER A 9 14.35 17.38 -11.50
C SER A 9 13.37 16.32 -12.00
N LEU A 10 12.94 16.45 -13.26
CA LEU A 10 12.18 15.41 -13.93
C LEU A 10 13.07 14.16 -14.05
N LYS A 11 12.60 13.03 -13.52
CA LYS A 11 13.35 11.77 -13.58
C LYS A 11 13.02 10.92 -14.79
N ARG A 12 11.74 10.86 -15.17
CA ARG A 12 11.29 10.12 -16.36
C ARG A 12 9.98 10.69 -16.89
N THR A 13 9.72 10.45 -18.17
CA THR A 13 8.41 10.66 -18.79
C THR A 13 7.53 9.42 -18.63
N ILE A 14 6.24 9.59 -18.90
CA ILE A 14 5.29 8.48 -19.00
C ILE A 14 5.70 7.62 -20.21
N LEU A 15 5.69 6.30 -20.03
CA LEU A 15 5.97 5.33 -21.08
C LEU A 15 4.70 5.00 -21.87
N GLU A 16 4.87 4.50 -23.10
CA GLU A 16 3.75 3.97 -23.88
C GLU A 16 3.08 2.81 -23.13
N GLY A 17 1.73 2.85 -23.08
CA GLY A 17 0.92 1.87 -22.36
C GLY A 17 0.95 2.00 -20.83
N GLU A 18 1.61 3.01 -20.27
CA GLU A 18 1.68 3.25 -18.82
C GLU A 18 0.44 4.00 -18.29
N THR A 19 -0.01 3.63 -17.10
CA THR A 19 -1.07 4.29 -16.33
C THR A 19 -0.57 4.56 -14.92
N PHE A 20 -0.77 5.79 -14.44
CA PHE A 20 -0.51 6.16 -13.05
C PHE A 20 -1.69 5.82 -12.15
N HIS A 21 -1.36 5.26 -11.00
CA HIS A 21 -2.28 4.97 -9.92
C HIS A 21 -1.96 5.85 -8.72
N ASN A 22 -2.79 5.76 -7.70
CA ASN A 22 -2.55 6.47 -6.44
C ASN A 22 -1.23 6.01 -5.79
N TRP A 23 -0.67 6.87 -4.93
CA TRP A 23 0.49 6.53 -4.09
C TRP A 23 1.79 6.22 -4.82
N GLY A 24 1.96 6.76 -6.04
CA GLY A 24 3.18 6.56 -6.81
C GLY A 24 3.31 5.14 -7.35
N LEU A 25 2.18 4.51 -7.66
CA LEU A 25 2.12 3.20 -8.28
C LEU A 25 1.86 3.35 -9.79
N CYS A 26 2.39 2.43 -10.57
CA CYS A 26 2.29 2.43 -12.03
C CYS A 26 1.85 1.05 -12.52
N SER A 27 1.13 1.03 -13.63
CA SER A 27 0.95 -0.19 -14.43
C SER A 27 1.31 0.08 -15.88
N ARG A 28 1.80 -0.91 -16.61
CA ARG A 28 2.11 -0.78 -18.03
C ARG A 28 1.63 -2.01 -18.79
N VAL A 29 1.02 -1.80 -19.96
CA VAL A 29 0.71 -2.87 -20.91
C VAL A 29 1.80 -2.91 -21.98
N GLN A 30 2.45 -4.06 -22.14
CA GLN A 30 3.49 -4.29 -23.14
C GLN A 30 3.34 -5.71 -23.69
N ASN A 31 3.23 -5.83 -25.02
CA ASN A 31 3.01 -7.13 -25.70
C ASN A 31 1.81 -7.89 -25.10
N ASP A 32 0.68 -7.20 -24.92
CA ASP A 32 -0.57 -7.72 -24.32
C ASP A 32 -0.43 -8.25 -22.88
N LYS A 33 0.68 -7.94 -22.20
CA LYS A 33 0.92 -8.29 -20.80
C LYS A 33 0.91 -7.05 -19.93
N LYS A 34 0.26 -7.15 -18.77
CA LYS A 34 0.17 -6.08 -17.79
C LYS A 34 1.22 -6.27 -16.71
N PHE A 35 2.00 -5.23 -16.45
CA PHE A 35 3.01 -5.18 -15.39
C PHE A 35 2.66 -4.09 -14.39
N VAL A 36 2.97 -4.29 -13.12
CA VAL A 36 2.81 -3.27 -12.07
C VAL A 36 4.12 -3.04 -11.33
N TYR A 37 4.41 -1.78 -11.02
CA TYR A 37 5.66 -1.35 -10.39
C TYR A 37 5.45 -0.05 -9.61
N ARG A 38 6.40 0.32 -8.75
CA ARG A 38 6.39 1.63 -8.09
C ARG A 38 7.02 2.64 -9.04
N MET A 39 6.62 3.91 -8.97
CA MET A 39 7.11 4.98 -9.84
C MET A 39 8.64 5.16 -9.77
N CYS A 40 9.25 4.77 -8.65
CA CYS A 40 10.69 4.79 -8.40
C CYS A 40 11.45 3.55 -8.87
N ASP A 41 10.76 2.47 -9.23
CA ASP A 41 11.37 1.22 -9.68
C ASP A 41 11.65 1.28 -11.19
N ASP A 42 12.49 0.36 -11.68
CA ASP A 42 12.64 0.13 -13.12
C ASP A 42 11.35 -0.53 -13.66
N PRO A 43 10.67 0.06 -14.66
CA PRO A 43 9.50 -0.55 -15.29
C PRO A 43 9.74 -1.94 -15.86
N ASP A 44 10.98 -2.26 -16.27
CA ASP A 44 11.33 -3.56 -16.84
C ASP A 44 11.41 -4.67 -15.76
N ASP A 45 11.54 -4.30 -14.49
CA ASP A 45 11.46 -5.20 -13.32
C ASP A 45 10.03 -5.35 -12.76
N GLY A 46 9.02 -4.88 -13.51
CA GLY A 46 7.63 -4.89 -13.09
C GLY A 46 7.06 -6.29 -12.82
N ILE A 47 6.12 -6.37 -11.89
CA ILE A 47 5.42 -7.62 -11.54
C ILE A 47 4.39 -7.92 -12.62
N LEU A 48 4.53 -9.07 -13.29
CA LEU A 48 3.54 -9.55 -14.26
C LEU A 48 2.20 -9.85 -13.58
N VAL A 49 1.14 -9.20 -14.03
CA VAL A 49 -0.24 -9.45 -13.61
C VAL A 49 -0.87 -10.44 -14.58
N ASP A 50 -0.59 -11.73 -14.38
CA ASP A 50 -1.10 -12.84 -15.21
C ASP A 50 -2.50 -13.28 -14.77
N VAL A 51 -3.42 -12.34 -14.82
CA VAL A 51 -4.84 -12.56 -14.57
C VAL A 51 -5.67 -11.82 -15.63
N PRO A 52 -6.76 -12.42 -16.13
CA PRO A 52 -7.68 -11.73 -17.02
C PRO A 52 -8.21 -10.44 -16.39
N ASP A 53 -8.39 -9.38 -17.18
CA ASP A 53 -8.86 -8.09 -16.67
C ASP A 53 -10.26 -8.21 -16.02
N GLU A 54 -11.06 -9.22 -16.41
CA GLU A 54 -12.35 -9.55 -15.80
C GLU A 54 -12.23 -9.94 -14.33
N GLU A 55 -11.16 -10.66 -13.94
CA GLU A 55 -10.88 -11.02 -12.54
C GLU A 55 -10.43 -9.81 -11.71
N LEU A 56 -10.00 -8.72 -12.36
CA LEU A 56 -9.59 -7.47 -11.73
C LEU A 56 -10.71 -6.42 -11.61
N ILE A 57 -11.89 -6.68 -12.20
CA ILE A 57 -13.02 -5.75 -12.12
C ILE A 57 -13.39 -5.51 -10.66
N GLY A 58 -13.47 -4.23 -10.27
CA GLY A 58 -13.79 -3.81 -8.92
C GLY A 58 -12.63 -3.90 -7.92
N LEU A 59 -11.45 -4.33 -8.36
CA LEU A 59 -10.23 -4.30 -7.57
C LEU A 59 -9.46 -3.01 -7.82
N THR A 60 -8.88 -2.45 -6.75
CA THR A 60 -8.00 -1.28 -6.84
C THR A 60 -6.58 -1.70 -6.50
N PHE A 61 -5.61 -1.37 -7.34
CA PHE A 61 -4.20 -1.60 -7.05
C PHE A 61 -3.71 -0.59 -6.00
N ILE A 62 -3.27 -1.09 -4.84
CA ILE A 62 -3.00 -0.26 -3.65
C ILE A 62 -1.56 -0.37 -3.12
N GLY A 63 -0.76 -1.32 -3.61
CA GLY A 63 0.63 -1.42 -3.19
C GLY A 63 1.39 -2.58 -3.83
N ILE A 64 2.70 -2.58 -3.62
CA ILE A 64 3.59 -3.69 -3.94
C ILE A 64 4.39 -4.02 -2.69
N HIS A 65 4.49 -5.30 -2.35
CA HIS A 65 5.31 -5.75 -1.23
C HIS A 65 6.03 -7.05 -1.59
N ARG A 66 7.36 -7.04 -1.58
CA ARG A 66 8.19 -8.24 -1.81
C ARG A 66 7.86 -9.00 -3.10
N GLY A 67 7.67 -8.27 -4.20
CA GLY A 67 7.30 -8.88 -5.49
C GLY A 67 5.82 -9.30 -5.60
N ILE A 68 5.00 -8.98 -4.60
CA ILE A 68 3.56 -9.26 -4.59
C ILE A 68 2.78 -7.96 -4.85
N ALA A 69 1.91 -7.98 -5.84
CA ALA A 69 0.94 -6.93 -6.09
C ALA A 69 -0.23 -7.04 -5.09
N ILE A 70 -0.59 -5.92 -4.48
CA ILE A 70 -1.64 -5.82 -3.48
C ILE A 70 -2.82 -5.08 -4.10
N TYR A 71 -3.96 -5.74 -4.13
CA TYR A 71 -5.23 -5.16 -4.54
C TYR A 71 -6.17 -5.02 -3.35
N SER A 72 -7.02 -4.01 -3.35
CA SER A 72 -8.16 -3.90 -2.43
C SER A 72 -9.47 -4.16 -3.16
N SER A 73 -10.36 -4.89 -2.51
CA SER A 73 -11.77 -4.99 -2.89
C SER A 73 -12.64 -4.32 -1.83
N GLN A 74 -13.64 -3.56 -2.25
CA GLN A 74 -14.65 -3.01 -1.36
C GLN A 74 -15.81 -3.99 -1.22
N SER A 75 -15.92 -4.63 -0.05
CA SER A 75 -17.06 -5.49 0.27
C SER A 75 -18.10 -4.69 1.05
N GLN A 76 -19.32 -4.57 0.52
CA GLN A 76 -20.43 -3.91 1.22
C GLN A 76 -21.03 -4.78 2.33
N ILE A 77 -20.71 -6.07 2.34
CA ILE A 77 -21.36 -7.08 3.19
C ILE A 77 -20.48 -7.45 4.40
N ASN A 78 -19.15 -7.36 4.26
CA ASN A 78 -18.21 -7.80 5.29
C ASN A 78 -17.64 -6.62 6.08
N TYR A 79 -18.03 -6.51 7.35
CA TYR A 79 -17.41 -5.58 8.31
C TYR A 79 -16.03 -6.03 8.80
N HIS A 80 -15.64 -7.27 8.49
CA HIS A 80 -14.33 -7.83 8.82
C HIS A 80 -13.35 -7.67 7.66
N TYR A 81 -12.08 -7.49 8.01
CA TYR A 81 -10.99 -7.55 7.04
C TYR A 81 -10.74 -9.01 6.68
N SER A 82 -10.70 -9.32 5.38
CA SER A 82 -10.21 -10.60 4.87
C SER A 82 -9.10 -10.37 3.88
N VAL A 83 -8.23 -11.36 3.74
CA VAL A 83 -7.20 -11.40 2.74
C VAL A 83 -7.27 -12.74 2.04
N ARG A 84 -7.10 -12.72 0.73
CA ARG A 84 -6.97 -13.95 -0.06
C ARG A 84 -5.91 -13.79 -1.12
N ARG A 85 -5.32 -14.91 -1.50
CA ARG A 85 -4.38 -14.98 -2.60
C ARG A 85 -5.15 -15.20 -3.90
N LEU A 86 -4.95 -14.33 -4.89
CA LEU A 86 -5.53 -14.51 -6.23
C LEU A 86 -4.60 -15.36 -7.10
N ARG A 87 -3.29 -15.06 -7.03
CA ARG A 87 -2.17 -15.78 -7.68
C ARG A 87 -0.94 -15.73 -6.79
N GLU A 88 0.13 -16.42 -7.16
CA GLU A 88 1.38 -16.46 -6.37
C GLU A 88 1.90 -15.06 -6.02
N ASN A 89 1.84 -14.13 -6.98
CA ASN A 89 2.31 -12.76 -6.85
C ASN A 89 1.17 -11.72 -6.71
N ILE A 90 -0.07 -12.14 -6.40
CA ILE A 90 -1.21 -11.23 -6.25
C ILE A 90 -2.04 -11.60 -5.02
N ILE A 91 -2.19 -10.65 -4.09
CA ILE A 91 -3.10 -10.76 -2.96
C ILE A 91 -4.19 -9.69 -3.02
N ILE A 92 -5.35 -10.03 -2.46
CA ILE A 92 -6.52 -9.15 -2.38
C ILE A 92 -6.87 -8.97 -0.92
N ILE A 93 -6.99 -7.72 -0.51
CA ILE A 93 -7.44 -7.29 0.81
C ILE A 93 -8.88 -6.78 0.67
N GLU A 94 -9.81 -7.43 1.35
CA GLU A 94 -11.23 -7.16 1.25
C GLU A 94 -11.73 -6.54 2.56
N ALA A 95 -12.46 -5.44 2.47
CA ALA A 95 -13.16 -4.87 3.62
C ALA A 95 -14.25 -3.87 3.21
N ALA A 96 -15.09 -3.49 4.16
CA ALA A 96 -16.00 -2.36 4.06
C ALA A 96 -15.28 -1.01 4.17
N TRP A 97 -14.41 -0.71 3.21
CA TRP A 97 -13.69 0.55 3.17
C TRP A 97 -14.66 1.74 2.98
N ARG A 98 -14.54 2.77 3.83
CA ARG A 98 -15.19 4.08 3.58
C ARG A 98 -14.33 5.00 2.71
N SER A 99 -13.05 4.72 2.63
CA SER A 99 -12.05 5.43 1.84
C SER A 99 -10.96 4.46 1.39
N TYR A 100 -10.26 4.78 0.31
CA TYR A 100 -9.12 3.99 -0.13
C TYR A 100 -8.09 3.83 1.00
N PRO A 101 -7.68 2.58 1.31
CA PRO A 101 -6.66 2.35 2.33
C PRO A 101 -5.35 2.98 1.89
N LYS A 102 -4.66 3.60 2.84
CA LYS A 102 -3.28 4.05 2.64
C LYS A 102 -2.37 2.94 3.11
N VAL A 103 -1.62 2.37 2.18
CA VAL A 103 -0.74 1.24 2.45
C VAL A 103 0.67 1.75 2.69
N PHE A 104 1.28 1.29 3.77
CA PHE A 104 2.70 1.41 4.03
C PHE A 104 3.31 0.02 4.04
N VAL A 105 4.33 -0.15 3.22
CA VAL A 105 5.03 -1.42 2.99
C VAL A 105 6.52 -1.18 3.02
N ARG A 106 7.25 -2.16 3.53
CA ARG A 106 8.71 -2.19 3.49
C ARG A 106 9.13 -3.60 3.09
N ASP A 107 9.88 -3.74 2.00
CA ASP A 107 10.20 -5.08 1.47
C ASP A 107 11.10 -5.91 2.39
N SER A 108 11.79 -5.27 3.33
CA SER A 108 12.58 -5.97 4.35
C SER A 108 11.75 -6.43 5.55
N ASP A 109 10.44 -6.21 5.55
CA ASP A 109 9.51 -6.55 6.62
C ASP A 109 8.47 -7.56 6.09
N GLN A 110 7.80 -8.30 6.98
CA GLN A 110 6.72 -9.21 6.62
C GLN A 110 5.34 -8.57 6.72
N PHE A 111 5.24 -7.38 7.30
CA PHE A 111 3.98 -6.73 7.57
C PHE A 111 3.58 -5.70 6.51
N ILE A 112 2.29 -5.69 6.19
CA ILE A 112 1.63 -4.60 5.45
C ILE A 112 0.82 -3.78 6.46
N TYR A 113 1.11 -2.49 6.55
CA TYR A 113 0.40 -1.56 7.42
C TYR A 113 -0.59 -0.74 6.60
N MET A 114 -1.81 -0.59 7.09
CA MET A 114 -2.88 0.13 6.40
C MET A 114 -3.58 1.11 7.32
N THR A 115 -3.95 2.28 6.79
CA THR A 115 -4.75 3.28 7.52
C THR A 115 -5.99 3.66 6.73
N LEU A 116 -7.11 3.89 7.42
CA LEU A 116 -8.41 4.21 6.82
C LEU A 116 -8.83 5.65 7.10
N CYS A 117 -7.87 6.56 7.17
CA CYS A 117 -8.15 7.96 7.47
C CYS A 117 -8.86 8.16 8.83
N ASP A 118 -8.63 7.24 9.78
CA ASP A 118 -9.03 7.29 11.18
C ASP A 118 -7.80 7.06 12.09
N SER A 119 -8.01 6.82 13.38
CA SER A 119 -6.95 6.58 14.37
C SER A 119 -6.41 5.15 14.39
N ARG A 120 -6.85 4.29 13.46
CA ARG A 120 -6.55 2.86 13.47
C ARG A 120 -5.47 2.49 12.45
N ILE A 121 -4.61 1.56 12.84
CA ILE A 121 -3.66 0.88 11.96
C ILE A 121 -4.04 -0.59 11.89
N ILE A 122 -4.31 -1.04 10.68
CA ILE A 122 -4.56 -2.45 10.36
C ILE A 122 -3.24 -3.04 9.91
N ILE A 123 -2.91 -4.22 10.42
CA ILE A 123 -1.66 -4.90 10.09
C ILE A 123 -1.99 -6.27 9.54
N LEU A 124 -1.47 -6.56 8.35
CA LEU A 124 -1.53 -7.87 7.73
C LEU A 124 -0.14 -8.51 7.79
N ASP A 125 -0.05 -9.69 8.38
CA ASP A 125 1.12 -10.56 8.28
C ASP A 125 1.06 -11.30 6.94
N THR A 126 2.03 -11.06 6.07
CA THR A 126 2.05 -11.66 4.71
C THR A 126 2.58 -13.08 4.67
N TYR A 127 3.16 -13.58 5.76
CA TYR A 127 3.58 -14.96 5.90
C TYR A 127 2.40 -15.85 6.30
N THR A 128 1.67 -15.46 7.34
CA THR A 128 0.49 -16.21 7.81
C THR A 128 -0.77 -15.89 7.02
N MET A 129 -0.80 -14.76 6.31
CA MET A 129 -2.01 -14.21 5.68
C MET A 129 -3.12 -13.92 6.69
N GLU A 130 -2.74 -13.49 7.90
CA GLU A 130 -3.67 -13.15 8.97
C GLU A 130 -3.54 -11.68 9.39
N PHE A 131 -4.66 -11.08 9.80
CA PHE A 131 -4.64 -9.74 10.38
C PHE A 131 -4.29 -9.82 11.87
N LEU A 132 -3.31 -9.02 12.28
CA LEU A 132 -3.00 -8.82 13.70
C LEU A 132 -4.05 -7.94 14.37
N PRO A 133 -4.10 -7.91 15.72
CA PRO A 133 -4.95 -6.99 16.45
C PRO A 133 -4.77 -5.54 15.97
N VAL A 134 -5.89 -4.88 15.66
CA VAL A 134 -5.91 -3.50 15.17
C VAL A 134 -5.30 -2.57 16.22
N LEU A 135 -4.33 -1.76 15.81
CA LEU A 135 -3.73 -0.76 16.71
C LEU A 135 -4.57 0.50 16.70
N HIS A 136 -4.87 1.02 17.88
CA HIS A 136 -5.53 2.30 18.06
C HIS A 136 -4.53 3.31 18.60
N ILE A 137 -4.29 4.38 17.84
CA ILE A 137 -3.40 5.45 18.28
C ILE A 137 -4.21 6.47 19.07
N GLU A 138 -3.89 6.61 20.34
CA GLU A 138 -4.54 7.60 21.21
C GLU A 138 -4.16 9.03 20.83
N ASN A 139 -5.00 9.98 21.23
CA ASN A 139 -4.78 11.43 21.07
C ASN A 139 -4.68 11.92 19.61
N ILE A 140 -5.07 11.10 18.62
CA ILE A 140 -5.29 11.54 17.24
C ILE A 140 -6.65 11.06 16.74
N SER A 141 -7.35 11.91 16.00
CA SER A 141 -8.62 11.53 15.36
C SER A 141 -8.43 10.86 14.00
N LYS A 142 -7.27 11.10 13.37
CA LYS A 142 -7.00 10.68 12.00
C LYS A 142 -5.51 10.56 11.71
N ILE A 143 -5.13 9.44 11.14
CA ILE A 143 -3.79 9.19 10.57
C ILE A 143 -3.82 9.57 9.09
N TRP A 144 -2.93 10.48 8.70
CA TRP A 144 -2.74 10.90 7.32
C TRP A 144 -1.78 10.01 6.57
N LEU A 145 -0.70 9.56 7.22
CA LEU A 145 0.28 8.63 6.66
C LEU A 145 1.11 8.01 7.78
N ILE A 146 1.64 6.81 7.52
CA ILE A 146 2.74 6.21 8.27
C ILE A 146 4.03 6.75 7.66
N ALA A 147 4.82 7.46 8.46
CA ALA A 147 6.04 8.12 8.01
C ALA A 147 7.23 7.18 8.01
N GLY A 148 7.23 6.18 8.89
CA GLY A 148 8.28 5.17 8.94
C GLY A 148 8.10 4.18 10.07
N LEU A 149 8.86 3.10 9.97
CA LEU A 149 9.05 2.10 11.01
C LEU A 149 10.54 1.93 11.31
N PHE A 150 10.91 2.08 12.58
CA PHE A 150 12.29 1.96 13.03
C PHE A 150 12.35 1.37 14.44
N ASN A 151 13.11 0.28 14.63
CA ASN A 151 13.26 -0.40 15.93
C ASN A 151 11.91 -0.72 16.64
N GLY A 152 10.91 -1.19 15.90
CA GLY A 152 9.57 -1.47 16.43
C GLY A 152 8.71 -0.23 16.66
N GLU A 153 9.21 0.98 16.39
CA GLU A 153 8.42 2.20 16.51
C GLU A 153 7.76 2.58 15.18
N ILE A 154 6.44 2.68 15.19
CA ILE A 154 5.65 3.21 14.09
C ILE A 154 5.52 4.72 14.28
N THR A 155 6.04 5.50 13.34
CA THR A 155 5.85 6.95 13.33
C THR A 155 4.74 7.32 12.37
N VAL A 156 3.74 8.07 12.85
CA VAL A 156 2.60 8.51 12.05
C VAL A 156 2.47 10.03 12.03
N LYS A 157 1.96 10.57 10.92
CA LYS A 157 1.49 11.94 10.83
C LYS A 157 -0.04 11.93 10.94
N GLY A 158 -0.58 12.61 11.94
CA GLY A 158 -2.02 12.71 12.17
C GLY A 158 -2.52 14.16 12.21
N THR A 159 -3.80 14.35 12.53
CA THR A 159 -4.36 15.68 12.80
C THR A 159 -3.66 16.32 13.99
N GLY A 160 -2.96 17.43 13.77
CA GLY A 160 -2.38 18.26 14.84
C GLY A 160 -1.09 17.73 15.49
N ALA A 161 -0.59 16.54 15.13
CA ALA A 161 0.62 15.98 15.74
C ALA A 161 1.38 15.00 14.83
N VAL A 162 2.68 14.84 15.11
CA VAL A 162 3.50 13.68 14.71
C VAL A 162 3.69 12.84 15.96
N ILE A 163 3.36 11.56 15.90
CA ILE A 163 3.40 10.66 17.06
C ILE A 163 4.24 9.44 16.69
N GLY A 164 5.21 9.12 17.54
CA GLY A 164 5.86 7.81 17.57
C GLY A 164 5.10 6.90 18.53
N ALA A 165 4.69 5.73 18.07
CA ALA A 165 4.09 4.69 18.90
C ALA A 165 5.03 3.49 18.91
N GLN A 166 5.41 3.02 20.09
CA GLN A 166 6.12 1.75 20.24
C GLN A 166 5.17 0.60 19.99
N TYR A 167 5.52 -0.25 19.04
CA TYR A 167 4.89 -1.52 18.81
C TYR A 167 5.92 -2.63 19.06
N LEU A 168 5.77 -3.30 20.20
CA LEU A 168 6.56 -4.48 20.53
C LEU A 168 5.88 -5.67 19.84
N VAL A 169 6.48 -6.16 18.75
CA VAL A 169 6.20 -7.50 18.20
C VAL A 169 7.36 -8.40 18.53
#